data_AF-A0A7Y6XKT7-F1
#
_entry.id   AF-A0A7Y6XKT7-F1
#
_cell.length_a   1.000
_cell.length_b   1.000
_cell.length_c   1.000
_cell.angle_alpha   90.00
_cell.angle_beta   90.00
_cell.angle_gamma   90.00
#
_symmetry.space_group_name_H-M   'P 1'
#
loop_
_entity.id
_entity.type
_entity.pdbx_description
1 polymer ?
#
loop_
_entity_poly.entity_id
_entity_poly.type
_entity_poly.pdbx_seq_one_letter_code
_entity_poly.pdbx_strand_id
1 'polypeptide(L)'
;GGASIGLLVFDSQLTLEASARIETRGGGAGGQGGAGGSGGDGGGGGDGGPDKDALISEEGPLVTTTSGRGGNGGLGGAGGNGGPGGGGGGGPSVGIWCQRAQVPLDGGVIIAQGPGGAGGESDGTAGGAGESLPVTGCAPIQ
;
A
#
# COMPACT_ATOMS: atom_id res chain seq x y z
N GLY A 1 5.16 -4.05 -11.11
CA GLY A 1 5.43 -4.64 -12.44
C GLY A 1 6.76 -4.11 -12.96
N GLY A 2 7.38 -4.83 -13.89
CA GLY A 2 8.62 -4.37 -14.54
C GLY A 2 8.36 -3.31 -15.61
N ALA A 3 9.30 -2.38 -15.83
CA ALA A 3 9.20 -1.37 -16.87
C ALA A 3 9.51 -1.95 -18.26
N SER A 4 8.89 -1.39 -19.31
CA SER A 4 9.29 -1.58 -20.70
C SER A 4 9.74 -0.24 -21.28
N ILE A 5 11.02 -0.12 -21.60
CA ILE A 5 11.63 1.13 -22.06
C ILE A 5 12.28 0.88 -23.42
N GLY A 6 11.95 1.70 -24.41
CA GLY A 6 12.48 1.57 -25.77
C GLY A 6 13.89 2.14 -25.89
N LEU A 7 14.10 3.34 -25.35
CA LEU A 7 15.37 4.04 -25.32
C LEU A 7 15.56 4.75 -23.98
N LEU A 8 16.73 4.55 -23.37
CA LEU A 8 17.10 5.13 -22.10
C LEU A 8 18.39 5.94 -22.29
N VAL A 9 18.34 7.24 -22.02
CA VAL A 9 19.42 8.19 -22.32
C VAL A 9 19.82 8.96 -21.06
N PHE A 10 21.08 8.85 -20.67
CA PHE A 10 21.65 9.53 -19.50
C PHE A 10 22.82 10.40 -19.91
N ASP A 11 22.86 11.64 -19.41
CA ASP A 11 24.03 12.51 -19.51
C ASP A 11 24.62 12.58 -20.93
N SER A 12 23.73 12.58 -21.94
CA SER A 12 24.09 12.43 -23.35
C SER A 12 23.22 13.29 -24.27
N GLN A 13 23.74 13.54 -25.46
CA GLN A 13 22.98 14.08 -26.58
C GLN A 13 22.91 13.00 -27.65
N LEU A 14 21.68 12.65 -28.06
CA LEU A 14 21.44 11.64 -29.08
C LEU A 14 20.60 12.24 -30.19
N THR A 15 21.06 12.13 -31.43
CA THR A 15 20.24 12.43 -32.61
C THR A 15 19.70 11.13 -33.18
N LEU A 16 18.41 11.09 -33.47
CA LEU A 16 17.75 9.98 -34.15
C LEU A 16 17.51 10.38 -35.59
N GLU A 17 17.86 9.51 -36.54
CA GLU A 17 17.59 9.79 -37.95
C GLU A 17 16.10 9.67 -38.27
N ALA A 18 15.66 10.41 -39.30
CA ALA A 18 14.32 10.27 -39.84
C ALA A 18 14.06 8.80 -40.22
N SER A 19 12.92 8.26 -39.79
CA SER A 19 12.51 6.85 -39.89
C SER A 19 13.00 5.92 -38.77
N ALA A 20 13.73 6.42 -37.77
CA ALA A 20 13.99 5.63 -36.57
C ALA A 20 12.66 5.20 -35.92
N ARG A 21 12.59 3.92 -35.52
CA ARG A 21 11.40 3.34 -34.89
C ARG A 21 11.75 2.82 -33.50
N ILE A 22 11.07 3.36 -32.49
CA ILE A 22 11.22 2.96 -31.10
C ILE A 22 9.91 2.30 -30.67
N GLU A 23 10.00 1.04 -30.24
CA GLU A 23 8.83 0.25 -29.85
C GLU A 23 8.99 -0.35 -28.47
N THR A 24 7.92 -0.32 -27.69
CA THR A 24 7.82 -1.08 -26.45
C THR A 24 6.61 -2.01 -26.51
N ARG A 25 6.69 -3.16 -25.83
CA ARG A 25 5.59 -4.13 -25.79
C ARG A 25 4.55 -3.82 -24.71
N GLY A 26 4.87 -2.90 -23.80
CA GLY A 26 4.04 -2.54 -22.66
C GLY A 26 4.67 -2.93 -21.34
N GLY A 27 4.26 -2.25 -20.27
CA GLY A 27 4.78 -2.48 -18.93
C GLY A 27 4.29 -3.81 -18.35
N GLY A 28 5.07 -4.40 -17.46
CA GLY A 28 4.73 -5.63 -16.77
C GLY A 28 3.60 -5.42 -15.76
N ALA A 29 2.71 -6.41 -15.62
CA ALA A 29 1.63 -6.36 -14.64
C ALA A 29 2.16 -6.21 -13.19
N GLY A 30 1.34 -5.60 -12.34
CA GLY A 30 1.55 -5.53 -10.90
C GLY A 30 1.47 -6.90 -10.24
N GLY A 31 2.19 -7.07 -9.13
CA GLY A 31 2.12 -8.30 -8.34
C GLY A 31 0.81 -8.37 -7.55
N GLN A 32 0.29 -9.58 -7.33
CA GLN A 32 -0.88 -9.80 -6.49
C GLN A 32 -0.64 -9.28 -5.06
N GLY A 33 -1.68 -8.73 -4.44
CA GLY A 33 -1.64 -8.29 -3.04
C GLY A 33 -1.35 -9.45 -2.09
N GLY A 34 -0.49 -9.19 -1.10
CA GLY A 34 -0.16 -10.17 -0.06
C GLY A 34 -1.11 -10.14 1.12
N ALA A 35 -0.79 -10.90 2.16
CA ALA A 35 -1.44 -10.78 3.46
C ALA A 35 -1.26 -9.34 4.00
N GLY A 36 -2.32 -8.76 4.56
CA GLY A 36 -2.24 -7.40 5.12
C GLY A 36 -1.83 -7.39 6.59
N GLY A 37 -2.08 -6.25 7.23
CA GLY A 37 -1.62 -5.98 8.60
C GLY A 37 -2.24 -6.90 9.64
N SER A 38 -1.60 -6.98 10.82
CA SER A 38 -2.14 -7.71 11.96
C SER A 38 -3.47 -7.13 12.45
N GLY A 39 -4.26 -7.98 13.08
CA GLY A 39 -5.47 -7.58 13.79
C GLY A 39 -5.22 -6.61 14.94
N GLY A 40 -6.27 -5.93 15.39
CA GLY A 40 -6.22 -5.06 16.56
C GLY A 40 -6.31 -5.85 17.87
N ASP A 41 -5.78 -5.29 18.96
CA ASP A 41 -5.83 -5.92 20.27
C ASP A 41 -7.26 -6.09 20.81
N GLY A 42 -7.46 -7.11 21.64
CA GLY A 42 -8.72 -7.35 22.34
C GLY A 42 -8.98 -6.35 23.46
N GLY A 43 -10.26 -6.19 23.83
CA GLY A 43 -10.65 -5.33 24.96
C GLY A 43 -10.30 -5.95 26.31
N GLY A 44 -9.96 -5.12 27.29
CA GLY A 44 -9.74 -5.57 28.67
C GLY A 44 -10.98 -6.24 29.28
N GLY A 45 -10.77 -7.24 30.14
CA GLY A 45 -11.85 -7.85 30.92
C GLY A 45 -12.44 -6.88 31.93
N GLY A 46 -13.69 -7.10 32.32
CA GLY A 46 -14.34 -6.30 33.37
C GLY A 46 -13.75 -6.60 34.74
N ASP A 47 -13.72 -5.61 35.63
CA ASP A 47 -13.27 -5.83 37.01
C ASP A 47 -14.22 -6.76 37.77
N GLY A 48 -13.66 -7.60 38.66
CA GLY A 48 -14.45 -8.40 39.59
C GLY A 48 -15.07 -7.56 40.71
N GLY A 49 -16.19 -8.02 41.27
CA GLY A 49 -16.84 -7.31 42.37
C GLY A 49 -15.99 -7.36 43.66
N PRO A 50 -15.93 -6.28 44.45
CA PRO A 50 -15.18 -6.26 45.70
C PRO A 50 -15.86 -7.13 46.78
N ASP A 51 -15.05 -7.76 47.62
CA ASP A 51 -15.51 -8.33 48.90
C ASP A 51 -15.85 -7.17 49.85
N LYS A 52 -17.08 -7.12 50.37
CA LYS A 52 -17.46 -6.13 51.39
C LYS A 52 -17.76 -6.84 52.70
N ASP A 53 -16.82 -6.76 53.63
CA ASP A 53 -17.10 -6.96 55.04
C ASP A 53 -17.57 -5.63 55.64
N ALA A 54 -18.85 -5.55 55.97
CA ALA A 54 -19.40 -4.39 56.65
C ALA A 54 -19.53 -4.68 58.14
N LEU A 55 -18.70 -4.01 58.96
CA LEU A 55 -18.90 -3.92 60.41
C LEU A 55 -19.87 -2.76 60.66
N ILE A 56 -21.15 -3.07 60.86
CA ILE A 56 -22.15 -2.07 61.26
C ILE A 56 -22.18 -2.07 62.79
N SER A 57 -21.74 -0.98 63.41
CA SER A 57 -21.96 -0.74 64.84
C SER A 57 -22.34 0.72 65.01
N GLU A 58 -23.57 0.98 65.40
CA GLU A 58 -23.90 2.26 66.03
C GLU A 58 -24.37 2.11 67.47
N GLU A 59 -25.02 1.01 67.92
CA GLU A 59 -25.46 0.93 69.34
C GLU A 59 -25.95 -0.48 69.80
N GLY A 60 -25.35 -1.58 69.30
CA GLY A 60 -25.76 -2.96 69.65
C GLY A 60 -24.67 -4.01 69.41
N PRO A 61 -24.90 -5.30 69.76
CA PRO A 61 -23.90 -6.36 69.64
C PRO A 61 -23.36 -6.42 68.21
N LEU A 62 -22.03 -6.54 68.07
CA LEU A 62 -21.34 -6.56 66.78
C LEU A 62 -21.95 -7.64 65.88
N VAL A 63 -22.69 -7.24 64.85
CA VAL A 63 -23.15 -8.16 63.80
C VAL A 63 -22.19 -8.02 62.63
N THR A 64 -21.34 -9.02 62.42
CA THR A 64 -20.52 -9.12 61.22
C THR A 64 -21.42 -9.60 60.08
N THR A 65 -21.80 -8.71 59.18
CA THR A 65 -22.42 -9.09 57.90
C THR A 65 -21.34 -9.25 56.84
N THR A 66 -21.00 -10.51 56.55
CA THR A 66 -20.17 -10.87 55.40
C THR A 66 -21.06 -10.82 54.17
N SER A 67 -20.83 -9.87 53.25
CA SER A 67 -21.45 -9.98 51.93
C SER A 67 -20.68 -11.03 51.12
N GLY A 68 -21.40 -11.83 50.33
CA GLY A 68 -20.75 -12.86 49.50
C GLY A 68 -19.77 -12.24 48.51
N ARG A 69 -18.73 -13.00 48.14
CA ARG A 69 -17.69 -12.54 47.22
C ARG A 69 -18.29 -12.02 45.92
N GLY A 70 -17.85 -10.84 45.51
CA GLY A 70 -18.25 -10.26 44.24
C GLY A 70 -17.91 -11.21 43.09
N GLY A 71 -18.77 -11.25 42.06
CA GLY A 71 -18.57 -12.13 40.92
C GLY A 71 -17.24 -11.89 40.22
N ASN A 72 -16.69 -12.93 39.59
CA ASN A 72 -15.49 -12.78 38.76
C ASN A 72 -15.72 -11.74 37.67
N GLY A 73 -14.67 -10.99 37.37
CA GLY A 73 -14.63 -10.07 36.25
C GLY A 73 -14.98 -10.75 34.92
N GLY A 74 -15.59 -9.99 34.01
CA GLY A 74 -15.96 -10.49 32.68
C GLY A 74 -14.71 -10.78 31.82
N LEU A 75 -14.80 -11.77 30.93
CA LEU A 75 -13.76 -12.00 29.93
C LEU A 75 -13.62 -10.79 29.00
N GLY A 76 -12.39 -10.46 28.64
CA GLY A 76 -12.10 -9.43 27.64
C GLY A 76 -12.65 -9.78 26.25
N GLY A 77 -12.85 -8.76 25.41
CA GLY A 77 -13.29 -8.94 24.04
C GLY A 77 -12.18 -9.47 23.14
N ALA A 78 -12.53 -10.25 22.11
CA ALA A 78 -11.58 -10.66 21.08
C ALA A 78 -11.09 -9.45 20.27
N GLY A 79 -9.83 -9.49 19.87
CA GLY A 79 -9.26 -8.52 18.93
C GLY A 79 -9.90 -8.60 17.55
N GLY A 80 -9.78 -7.53 16.77
CA GLY A 80 -10.25 -7.50 15.38
C GLY A 80 -9.34 -8.29 14.45
N ASN A 81 -9.85 -8.81 13.33
CA ASN A 81 -9.01 -9.42 12.30
C ASN A 81 -8.16 -8.37 11.58
N GLY A 82 -6.98 -8.80 11.13
CA GLY A 82 -6.14 -8.01 10.23
C GLY A 82 -6.80 -7.76 8.88
N GLY A 83 -6.43 -6.65 8.22
CA GLY A 83 -6.90 -6.34 6.87
C GLY A 83 -6.13 -7.09 5.78
N PRO A 84 -6.61 -7.09 4.53
CA PRO A 84 -5.87 -7.57 3.36
C PRO A 84 -4.75 -6.60 2.94
N GLY A 85 -3.70 -7.11 2.28
CA GLY A 85 -2.56 -6.31 1.81
C GLY A 85 -2.79 -5.79 0.39
N GLY A 86 -2.29 -4.59 0.08
CA GLY A 86 -2.50 -3.97 -1.24
C GLY A 86 -1.78 -4.66 -2.40
N GLY A 87 -2.34 -4.54 -3.60
CA GLY A 87 -1.75 -5.02 -4.85
C GLY A 87 -0.59 -4.15 -5.33
N GLY A 88 0.37 -4.75 -6.02
CA GLY A 88 1.52 -4.03 -6.58
C GLY A 88 1.14 -3.17 -7.78
N GLY A 89 1.77 -2.01 -7.94
CA GLY A 89 1.56 -1.17 -9.13
C GLY A 89 2.02 -1.82 -10.44
N GLY A 90 1.33 -1.50 -11.53
CA GLY A 90 1.75 -1.85 -12.89
C GLY A 90 3.04 -1.14 -13.29
N GLY A 91 3.87 -1.80 -14.09
CA GLY A 91 5.09 -1.21 -14.61
C GLY A 91 4.81 -0.22 -15.74
N PRO A 92 5.65 0.81 -15.93
CA PRO A 92 5.45 1.77 -17.01
C PRO A 92 5.88 1.22 -18.37
N SER A 93 5.38 1.84 -19.43
CA SER A 93 5.80 1.65 -20.82
C SER A 93 6.24 2.99 -21.39
N VAL A 94 7.53 3.14 -21.67
CA VAL A 94 8.12 4.43 -22.07
C VAL A 94 8.90 4.29 -23.37
N GLY A 95 8.58 5.09 -24.37
CA GLY A 95 9.34 5.14 -25.61
C GLY A 95 10.77 5.61 -25.36
N ILE A 96 10.93 6.88 -24.98
CA ILE A 96 12.22 7.50 -24.65
C ILE A 96 12.21 8.03 -23.22
N TRP A 97 13.16 7.59 -22.41
CA TRP A 97 13.38 8.13 -21.07
C TRP A 97 14.75 8.82 -21.03
N CYS A 98 14.75 10.12 -20.75
CA CYS A 98 15.96 10.89 -20.53
C CYS A 98 16.20 11.22 -19.05
N GLN A 99 17.46 11.30 -18.65
CA GLN A 99 17.89 11.98 -17.43
C GLN A 99 19.12 12.82 -17.74
N ARG A 100 18.99 14.15 -17.60
CA ARG A 100 20.02 15.12 -18.01
C ARG A 100 20.51 14.88 -19.44
N ALA A 101 19.57 14.58 -20.34
CA ALA A 101 19.85 14.25 -21.73
C ALA A 101 18.93 15.01 -22.68
N GLN A 102 19.40 15.16 -23.92
CA GLN A 102 18.66 15.79 -25.01
C GLN A 102 18.52 14.81 -26.17
N VAL A 103 17.30 14.69 -26.68
CA VAL A 103 16.97 13.91 -27.87
C VAL A 103 16.07 14.80 -28.74
N PRO A 104 16.63 15.57 -29.68
CA PRO A 104 15.83 16.36 -30.61
C PRO A 104 15.02 15.39 -31.48
N LEU A 105 13.70 15.61 -31.52
CA LEU A 105 12.77 14.85 -32.34
C LEU A 105 12.28 15.76 -33.47
N ASP A 106 12.77 15.48 -34.67
CA ASP A 106 12.53 16.22 -35.92
C ASP A 106 11.30 15.69 -36.70
N GLY A 107 10.38 15.01 -36.01
CA GLY A 107 9.09 14.56 -36.55
C GLY A 107 9.14 13.33 -37.46
N GLY A 108 10.33 12.83 -37.81
CA GLY A 108 10.53 11.60 -38.58
C GLY A 108 10.64 10.32 -37.73
N VAL A 109 10.75 10.46 -36.41
CA VAL A 109 10.87 9.32 -35.48
C VAL A 109 9.48 8.79 -35.13
N ILE A 110 9.29 7.48 -35.27
CA ILE A 110 8.06 6.80 -34.87
C ILE A 110 8.27 6.19 -33.49
N ILE A 111 7.48 6.65 -32.52
CA ILE A 111 7.46 6.07 -31.17
C ILE A 111 6.13 5.33 -31.01
N ALA A 112 6.21 4.01 -30.93
CA ALA A 112 5.06 3.14 -30.71
C ALA A 112 5.20 2.49 -29.32
N GLN A 113 4.78 3.20 -28.27
CA GLN A 113 4.76 2.59 -26.94
C GLN A 113 3.56 1.65 -26.74
N GLY A 114 3.81 0.52 -26.10
CA GLY A 114 2.76 -0.35 -25.59
C GLY A 114 2.03 0.26 -24.39
N PRO A 115 0.93 -0.34 -23.92
CA PRO A 115 0.22 0.13 -22.74
C PRO A 115 1.07 0.01 -21.48
N GLY A 116 0.80 0.82 -20.47
CA GLY A 116 1.33 0.56 -19.14
C GLY A 116 0.77 -0.77 -18.59
N GLY A 117 1.51 -1.41 -17.69
CA GLY A 117 1.09 -2.66 -17.09
C GLY A 117 -0.16 -2.47 -16.23
N ALA A 118 -1.06 -3.45 -16.23
CA ALA A 118 -2.19 -3.44 -15.28
C ALA A 118 -1.67 -3.45 -13.83
N GLY A 119 -2.41 -2.84 -12.92
CA GLY A 119 -2.17 -2.99 -11.49
C GLY A 119 -2.45 -4.42 -11.01
N GLY A 120 -1.81 -4.82 -9.92
CA GLY A 120 -2.03 -6.13 -9.32
C GLY A 120 -3.35 -6.20 -8.55
N GLU A 121 -4.03 -7.33 -8.66
CA GLU A 121 -5.27 -7.59 -7.92
C GLU A 121 -5.02 -7.74 -6.42
N SER A 122 -6.01 -7.36 -5.61
CA SER A 122 -5.98 -7.50 -4.15
C SER A 122 -7.40 -7.41 -3.59
N ASP A 123 -7.68 -8.16 -2.51
CA ASP A 123 -8.91 -8.02 -1.72
C ASP A 123 -8.93 -6.72 -0.89
N GLY A 124 -7.77 -6.08 -0.74
CA GLY A 124 -7.63 -4.73 -0.19
C GLY A 124 -7.67 -3.68 -1.30
N THR A 125 -6.63 -2.85 -1.37
CA THR A 125 -6.49 -1.86 -2.44
C THR A 125 -5.73 -2.47 -3.61
N ALA A 126 -6.38 -2.57 -4.78
CA ALA A 126 -5.71 -2.96 -6.01
C ALA A 126 -4.61 -1.96 -6.40
N GLY A 127 -3.56 -2.46 -7.08
CA GLY A 127 -2.51 -1.60 -7.59
C GLY A 127 -3.02 -0.66 -8.68
N GLY A 128 -2.38 0.52 -8.81
CA GLY A 128 -2.60 1.39 -9.97
C GLY A 128 -1.99 0.81 -11.24
N ALA A 129 -2.55 1.15 -12.40
CA ALA A 129 -1.93 0.85 -13.68
C ALA A 129 -0.63 1.66 -13.88
N GLY A 130 0.30 1.12 -14.64
CA GLY A 130 1.49 1.83 -15.07
C GLY A 130 1.19 2.86 -16.15
N GLU A 131 2.07 3.84 -16.30
CA GLU A 131 1.93 4.88 -17.32
C GLU A 131 2.37 4.39 -18.71
N SER A 132 1.83 5.04 -19.75
CA SER A 132 2.25 4.84 -21.15
C SER A 132 2.64 6.20 -21.72
N LEU A 133 3.95 6.44 -21.88
CA LEU A 133 4.49 7.74 -22.28
C LEU A 133 5.39 7.59 -23.51
N PRO A 134 5.24 8.45 -24.53
CA PRO A 134 6.14 8.42 -25.69
C PRO A 134 7.54 8.91 -25.31
N VAL A 135 7.61 9.98 -24.52
CA VAL A 135 8.86 10.63 -24.10
C VAL A 135 8.69 11.14 -22.68
N THR A 136 9.71 10.99 -21.84
CA THR A 136 9.75 11.59 -20.50
C THR A 136 11.16 12.01 -20.10
N GLY A 137 11.24 13.07 -19.29
CA GLY A 137 12.50 13.54 -18.69
C GLY A 137 13.51 14.20 -19.65
N CYS A 138 13.17 14.37 -20.93
CA CYS A 138 14.07 14.98 -21.92
C CYS A 138 14.01 16.50 -21.81
N ALA A 139 15.16 17.16 -21.79
CA ALA A 139 15.22 18.62 -21.78
C ALA A 139 14.80 19.18 -23.15
N PRO A 140 14.03 20.28 -23.19
CA PRO A 140 13.75 20.97 -24.44
C PRO A 140 15.07 21.45 -25.07
N ILE A 141 15.09 21.46 -26.40
CA ILE A 141 16.19 22.02 -27.19
C ILE A 141 16.21 23.53 -26.88
N GLN A 142 17.32 24.05 -26.35
CA GLN A 142 17.56 25.49 -26.22
C GLN A 142 18.20 26.03 -27.50
#